data_AF-A0A5C5S955-F1
#
_entry.id   AF-A0A5C5S955-F1
#
_cell.length_a   1.000
_cell.length_b   1.000
_cell.length_c   1.000
_cell.angle_alpha   90.00
_cell.angle_beta   90.00
_cell.angle_gamma   90.00
#
_symmetry.space_group_name_H-M   'P 1'
#
loop_
_entity.id
_entity.type
_entity.pdbx_description
1 polymer ?
#
loop_
_entity_poly.entity_id
_entity_poly.type
_entity_poly.pdbx_seq_one_letter_code
_entity_poly.pdbx_strand_id
1 'polypeptide(L)'
;MSTEKPDHAEDILAARAAARQARRERDQEILRMHARAVAALRDPATAEAASAEALSTLRYWEDRGMSNAENIAAWREILAMTDTEAAARAILEDSEDGSLRRQNTPFGPLAFSFKRQG
;
A
#
# COMPACT_ATOMS: atom_id res chain seq x y z
N MET A 1 -27.98 30.49 -36.76
CA MET A 1 -28.09 29.51 -35.66
C MET A 1 -27.28 28.30 -36.04
N SER A 2 -26.05 28.21 -35.58
CA SER A 2 -25.24 26.99 -35.72
C SER A 2 -24.96 26.49 -34.32
N THR A 3 -25.62 25.40 -33.96
CA THR A 3 -25.41 24.66 -32.71
C THR A 3 -24.14 23.85 -32.85
N GLU A 4 -22.99 24.45 -32.55
CA GLU A 4 -21.79 23.67 -32.25
C GLU A 4 -21.97 23.03 -30.87
N LYS A 5 -22.12 21.70 -30.86
CA LYS A 5 -21.75 20.89 -29.71
C LYS A 5 -21.03 19.64 -30.22
N PRO A 6 -19.69 19.66 -30.21
CA PRO A 6 -18.97 18.44 -29.92
C PRO A 6 -17.66 18.67 -29.14
N ASP A 7 -17.69 19.23 -27.92
CA ASP A 7 -16.50 19.29 -27.04
C ASP A 7 -16.54 18.25 -25.90
N HIS A 8 -17.73 17.83 -25.47
CA HIS A 8 -17.86 17.02 -24.25
C HIS A 8 -17.30 15.60 -24.35
N ALA A 9 -17.27 14.99 -25.54
CA ALA A 9 -16.79 13.62 -25.69
C ALA A 9 -15.25 13.53 -25.60
N GLU A 10 -14.55 14.49 -26.21
CA GLU A 10 -13.09 14.57 -26.16
C GLU A 10 -12.60 14.93 -24.74
N ASP A 11 -13.29 15.87 -24.08
CA ASP A 11 -13.06 16.22 -22.67
C ASP A 11 -13.23 15.01 -21.73
N ILE A 12 -14.28 14.19 -21.94
CA ILE A 12 -14.51 12.97 -21.14
C ILE A 12 -13.41 11.93 -21.38
N LEU A 13 -12.95 11.77 -22.63
CA LEU A 13 -11.88 10.82 -22.95
C LEU A 13 -10.54 11.26 -22.35
N ALA A 14 -10.22 12.54 -22.43
CA ALA A 14 -9.03 13.13 -21.81
C ALA A 14 -9.07 12.99 -20.28
N ALA A 15 -10.21 13.30 -19.65
CA ALA A 15 -10.39 13.14 -18.21
C ALA A 15 -10.24 11.68 -17.76
N ARG A 16 -10.78 10.73 -18.52
CA ARG A 16 -10.61 9.28 -18.26
C ARG A 16 -9.15 8.84 -18.41
N ALA A 17 -8.44 9.33 -19.43
CA ALA A 17 -7.03 9.03 -19.63
C ALA A 17 -6.18 9.55 -18.46
N ALA A 18 -6.42 10.79 -18.03
CA ALA A 18 -5.75 11.39 -16.87
C ALA A 18 -6.04 10.61 -15.58
N ALA A 19 -7.30 10.22 -15.33
CA ALA A 19 -7.66 9.43 -14.15
C ALA A 19 -6.97 8.06 -14.12
N ARG A 20 -6.85 7.38 -15.27
CA ARG A 20 -6.10 6.11 -15.37
C ARG A 20 -4.62 6.31 -15.10
N GLN A 21 -4.03 7.39 -15.61
CA GLN A 21 -2.62 7.71 -15.37
C GLN A 21 -2.36 7.98 -13.89
N ALA A 22 -3.17 8.83 -13.25
CA ALA A 22 -3.07 9.11 -11.83
C ALA A 22 -3.30 7.86 -10.95
N ARG A 23 -4.15 6.93 -11.39
CA ARG A 23 -4.30 5.63 -10.72
C ARG A 23 -3.03 4.80 -10.80
N ARG A 24 -2.45 4.65 -12.01
CA ARG A 24 -1.19 3.91 -12.20
C ARG A 24 -0.04 4.48 -11.38
N GLU A 25 0.09 5.80 -11.31
CA GLU A 25 1.13 6.46 -10.53
C GLU A 25 0.99 6.18 -9.03
N ARG A 26 -0.25 6.25 -8.50
CA ARG A 26 -0.52 5.89 -7.10
C ARG A 26 -0.22 4.42 -6.82
N ASP A 27 -0.65 3.52 -7.69
CA ASP A 27 -0.40 2.09 -7.53
C ASP A 27 1.11 1.79 -7.53
N GLN A 28 1.89 2.46 -8.40
CA GLN A 28 3.34 2.35 -8.41
C GLN A 28 3.98 2.88 -7.12
N GLU A 29 3.50 4.01 -6.58
CA GLU A 29 4.06 4.55 -5.34
C GLU A 29 3.76 3.64 -4.14
N ILE A 30 2.56 3.09 -4.08
CA ILE A 30 2.17 2.08 -3.10
C ILE A 30 3.11 0.87 -3.21
N LEU A 31 3.39 0.37 -4.42
CA LEU A 31 4.33 -0.74 -4.61
C LEU A 31 5.75 -0.41 -4.13
N ARG A 32 6.26 0.79 -4.43
CA ARG A 32 7.58 1.23 -3.96
C ARG A 32 7.67 1.30 -2.43
N MET A 33 6.61 1.79 -1.79
CA MET A 33 6.51 1.84 -0.32
C MET A 33 6.58 0.42 0.26
N HIS A 34 5.84 -0.53 -0.29
CA HIS A 34 5.86 -1.92 0.15
C HIS A 34 7.20 -2.60 -0.12
N ALA A 35 7.86 -2.32 -1.24
CA ALA A 35 9.19 -2.84 -1.51
C ALA A 35 10.22 -2.37 -0.46
N ARG A 36 10.10 -1.14 0.04
CA ARG A 36 10.92 -0.63 1.16
C ARG A 36 10.59 -1.30 2.48
N ALA A 37 9.30 -1.52 2.77
CA ALA A 37 8.88 -2.25 3.96
C ALA A 37 9.43 -3.68 3.96
N VAL A 38 9.36 -4.37 2.82
CA VAL A 38 9.96 -5.71 2.64
C VAL A 38 11.47 -5.67 2.85
N ALA A 39 12.17 -4.67 2.30
CA ALA A 39 13.60 -4.52 2.52
C ALA A 39 13.93 -4.34 4.01
N ALA A 40 13.16 -3.52 4.74
CA ALA A 40 13.34 -3.31 6.17
C ALA A 40 13.05 -4.58 7.01
N LEU A 41 12.05 -5.38 6.61
CA LEU A 41 11.74 -6.66 7.25
C LEU A 41 12.77 -7.76 6.96
N ARG A 42 13.52 -7.64 5.85
CA ARG A 42 14.60 -8.57 5.48
C ARG A 42 15.92 -8.25 6.17
N ASP A 43 16.16 -7.00 6.53
CA ASP A 43 17.37 -6.58 7.22
C ASP A 43 17.25 -6.83 8.73
N PRO A 44 18.05 -7.72 9.34
CA PRO A 44 18.01 -7.98 10.77
C PRO A 44 18.20 -6.73 11.64
N ALA A 45 18.91 -5.70 11.13
CA ALA A 45 19.13 -4.46 11.88
C ALA A 45 17.86 -3.60 12.01
N THR A 46 16.89 -3.75 11.09
CA THR A 46 15.66 -2.95 11.06
C THR A 46 14.38 -3.76 11.20
N ALA A 47 14.44 -5.09 11.06
CA ALA A 47 13.27 -5.96 11.00
C ALA A 47 12.38 -5.86 12.25
N GLU A 48 12.98 -5.87 13.44
CA GLU A 48 12.23 -5.79 14.70
C GLU A 48 11.50 -4.44 14.81
N ALA A 49 12.19 -3.34 14.53
CA ALA A 49 11.60 -2.00 14.57
C ALA A 49 10.46 -1.85 13.55
N ALA A 50 10.68 -2.30 12.31
CA ALA A 50 9.67 -2.26 11.25
C ALA A 50 8.43 -3.09 11.60
N SER A 51 8.61 -4.28 12.19
CA SER A 51 7.51 -5.14 12.62
C SER A 51 6.74 -4.54 13.80
N ALA A 52 7.44 -4.09 14.85
CA ALA A 52 6.82 -3.49 16.03
C ALA A 52 5.96 -2.26 15.66
N GLU A 53 6.44 -1.46 14.72
CA GLU A 53 5.74 -0.28 14.26
C GLU A 53 4.49 -0.59 13.43
N ALA A 54 4.59 -1.58 12.53
CA ALA A 54 3.44 -2.07 11.78
C ALA A 54 2.37 -2.65 12.74
N LEU A 55 2.78 -3.43 13.74
CA LEU A 55 1.88 -3.97 14.77
C LEU A 55 1.23 -2.87 15.62
N SER A 56 1.97 -1.81 15.97
CA SER A 56 1.43 -0.64 16.67
C SER A 56 0.35 0.06 15.84
N THR A 57 0.60 0.22 14.53
CA THR A 57 -0.37 0.80 13.59
C THR A 57 -1.65 -0.05 13.51
N LEU A 58 -1.53 -1.37 13.40
CA LEU A 58 -2.68 -2.28 13.40
C LEU A 58 -3.49 -2.19 14.69
N ARG A 59 -2.83 -2.11 15.85
CA ARG A 59 -3.51 -1.93 17.14
C ARG A 59 -4.26 -0.60 17.21
N TYR A 60 -3.64 0.48 16.75
CA TYR A 60 -4.29 1.79 16.66
C TYR A 60 -5.54 1.75 15.75
N TRP A 61 -5.50 0.99 14.67
CA TRP A 61 -6.64 0.78 13.78
C TRP A 61 -7.76 -0.03 14.43
N GLU A 62 -7.40 -1.10 15.12
CA GLU A 62 -8.31 -1.97 15.86
C GLU A 62 -9.05 -1.19 16.96
N ASP A 63 -8.30 -0.48 17.81
CA ASP A 63 -8.82 0.29 18.94
C ASP A 63 -9.80 1.39 18.52
N ARG A 64 -9.70 1.87 17.28
CA ARG A 64 -10.54 2.95 16.73
C ARG A 64 -11.52 2.52 15.66
N GLY A 65 -11.57 1.23 15.32
CA GLY A 65 -12.44 0.71 14.26
C GLY A 65 -12.17 1.31 12.87
N MET A 66 -10.92 1.64 12.56
CA MET A 66 -10.55 2.27 11.27
C MET A 66 -10.29 1.28 10.15
N SER A 67 -10.15 -0.01 10.48
CA SER A 67 -10.02 -1.10 9.52
C SER A 67 -10.93 -2.25 9.96
N ASN A 68 -11.40 -3.04 9.01
CA ASN A 68 -12.15 -4.25 9.34
C ASN A 68 -11.23 -5.31 9.99
N ALA A 69 -11.84 -6.22 10.75
CA ALA A 69 -11.12 -7.25 11.50
C ALA A 69 -10.34 -8.21 10.58
N GLU A 70 -10.90 -8.53 9.41
CA GLU A 70 -10.26 -9.43 8.43
C GLU A 70 -8.95 -8.86 7.88
N ASN A 71 -8.91 -7.57 7.55
CA ASN A 71 -7.69 -6.91 7.08
C ASN A 71 -6.64 -6.84 8.20
N ILE A 72 -7.05 -6.55 9.44
CA ILE A 72 -6.14 -6.55 10.59
C ILE A 72 -5.56 -7.94 10.84
N ALA A 73 -6.40 -8.98 10.82
CA ALA A 73 -5.99 -10.37 11.01
C ALA A 73 -4.99 -10.80 9.93
N ALA A 74 -5.29 -10.54 8.66
CA ALA A 74 -4.40 -10.90 7.56
C ALA A 74 -3.03 -10.18 7.64
N TRP A 75 -2.99 -8.92 8.05
CA TRP A 75 -1.70 -8.24 8.26
C TRP A 75 -0.92 -8.81 9.45
N ARG A 76 -1.60 -9.20 10.54
CA ARG A 76 -0.96 -9.89 11.66
C ARG A 76 -0.39 -11.24 11.24
N GLU A 77 -1.11 -11.99 10.42
CA GLU A 77 -0.64 -13.27 9.88
C GLU A 77 0.63 -13.08 9.04
N ILE A 78 0.63 -12.10 8.12
CA ILE A 78 1.80 -11.77 7.30
C ILE A 78 3.01 -11.38 8.18
N LEU A 79 2.81 -10.55 9.21
CA LEU A 79 3.88 -10.11 10.11
C LEU A 79 4.39 -11.21 11.06
N ALA A 80 3.58 -12.24 11.30
CA ALA A 80 3.94 -13.39 12.13
C ALA A 80 4.64 -14.52 11.35
N MET A 81 4.74 -14.41 10.02
CA MET A 81 5.44 -15.40 9.19
C MET A 81 6.93 -15.42 9.54
N THR A 82 7.45 -16.62 9.85
CA THR A 82 8.88 -16.85 10.06
C THR A 82 9.67 -16.93 8.74
N ASP A 83 8.99 -17.29 7.65
CA ASP A 83 9.55 -17.23 6.30
C ASP A 83 9.40 -15.81 5.73
N THR A 84 10.50 -15.05 5.79
CA THR A 84 10.55 -13.67 5.29
C THR A 84 10.28 -13.57 3.78
N GLU A 85 10.60 -14.60 2.99
CA GLU A 85 10.32 -14.61 1.56
C GLU A 85 8.83 -14.85 1.27
N ALA A 86 8.18 -15.71 2.05
CA ALA A 86 6.73 -15.89 1.99
C ALA A 86 6.00 -14.60 2.39
N ALA A 87 6.43 -13.96 3.48
CA ALA A 87 5.87 -12.68 3.92
C ALA A 87 6.03 -11.60 2.83
N ALA A 88 7.22 -11.49 2.23
CA ALA A 88 7.50 -10.56 1.15
C ALA A 88 6.59 -10.78 -0.07
N ARG A 89 6.35 -12.04 -0.45
CA ARG A 89 5.43 -12.39 -1.54
C ARG A 89 3.99 -12.00 -1.23
N ALA A 90 3.52 -12.23 0.00
CA ALA A 90 2.19 -11.82 0.42
C ALA A 90 2.02 -10.29 0.43
N ILE A 91 3.04 -9.56 0.86
CA ILE A 91 3.05 -8.08 0.85
C ILE A 91 2.99 -7.53 -0.59
N LEU A 92 3.77 -8.13 -1.48
CA LEU A 92 3.94 -7.69 -2.87
C LEU A 92 3.01 -8.40 -3.87
N GLU A 93 2.01 -9.12 -3.38
CA GLU A 93 1.15 -9.96 -4.19
C GLU A 93 0.46 -9.17 -5.31
N ASP A 94 0.72 -9.53 -6.56
CA ASP A 94 0.12 -8.87 -7.72
C ASP A 94 -1.24 -9.49 -8.07
N SER A 95 -2.18 -9.37 -7.14
CA SER A 95 -3.58 -9.78 -7.28
C SER A 95 -4.52 -8.63 -6.91
N GLU A 96 -5.80 -8.75 -7.25
CA GLU A 96 -6.82 -7.76 -6.86
C GLU A 96 -6.89 -7.63 -5.33
N ASP A 97 -6.92 -8.76 -4.63
CA ASP A 97 -6.90 -8.82 -3.16
C ASP A 97 -5.62 -8.22 -2.59
N GLY A 98 -4.45 -8.53 -3.18
CA GLY A 98 -3.17 -7.94 -2.79
C GLY A 98 -3.15 -6.41 -2.98
N SER A 99 -3.74 -5.91 -4.06
CA SER A 99 -3.86 -4.48 -4.33
C SER A 99 -4.77 -3.77 -3.34
N LEU A 100 -5.94 -4.36 -3.01
CA LEU A 100 -6.85 -3.84 -1.99
C LEU A 100 -6.19 -3.82 -0.62
N ARG A 101 -5.47 -4.88 -0.26
CA ARG A 101 -4.73 -4.97 1.01
C ARG A 101 -3.68 -3.88 1.12
N ARG A 102 -2.89 -3.66 0.07
CA ARG A 102 -1.85 -2.62 0.03
C ARG A 102 -2.38 -1.20 0.14
N GLN A 103 -3.63 -0.94 -0.25
CA GLN A 103 -4.26 0.37 -0.03
C GLN A 103 -4.55 0.64 1.45
N ASN A 104 -4.75 -0.41 2.25
CA ASN A 104 -5.02 -0.36 3.69
C ASN A 104 -3.90 -1.07 4.46
N THR A 105 -2.68 -0.56 4.30
CA THR A 105 -1.44 -1.15 4.79
C THR A 105 -0.90 -0.50 6.07
N PRO A 106 -0.40 -1.28 7.05
CA PRO A 106 0.21 -0.72 8.25
C PRO A 106 1.57 -0.08 7.99
N PHE A 107 2.16 -0.29 6.80
CA PHE A 107 3.48 0.23 6.42
C PHE A 107 3.41 1.68 5.90
N GLY A 108 2.69 2.57 6.58
CA GLY A 108 2.42 3.95 6.17
C GLY A 108 3.68 4.83 6.01
N PRO A 109 3.71 6.11 6.45
CA PRO A 109 4.84 7.04 6.23
C PRO A 109 6.23 6.54 6.71
N LEU A 110 6.28 5.41 7.39
CA LEU A 110 7.41 4.83 8.07
C LEU A 110 8.35 4.06 7.15
N ALA A 111 7.87 3.61 5.98
CA ALA A 111 8.77 3.24 4.89
C ALA A 111 9.71 4.39 4.47
N PHE A 112 9.45 5.62 4.91
CA PHE A 112 10.32 6.79 4.71
C PHE A 112 11.21 7.13 5.93
N SER A 113 10.93 6.62 7.13
CA SER A 113 11.68 6.93 8.37
C SER A 113 13.06 6.25 8.42
N PHE A 114 13.18 5.04 7.86
CA PHE A 114 14.44 4.30 7.81
C PHE A 114 15.49 4.92 6.88
N LYS A 115 15.12 5.95 6.09
CA LYS A 115 16.06 6.71 5.24
C LYS A 115 16.93 7.72 6.00
N ARG A 116 16.77 7.89 7.33
CA ARG A 116 17.51 8.90 8.12
C ARG A 116 18.57 8.35 9.08
N GLN A 117 18.89 7.06 9.04
CA GLN A 117 20.02 6.50 9.78
C GLN A 117 20.93 5.74 8.81
N GLY A 118 21.75 6.50 8.10
CA GLY A 118 22.82 6.05 7.22
C GLY A 118 23.75 7.22 6.96
#